data_AF-A0A538C7H1-F1
#
_entry.id   AF-A0A538C7H1-F1
#
_cell.length_a   1.000
_cell.length_b   1.000
_cell.length_c   1.000
_cell.angle_alpha   90.00
_cell.angle_beta   90.00
_cell.angle_gamma   90.00
#
_symmetry.space_group_name_H-M   'P 1'
#
loop_
_entity.id
_entity.type
_entity.pdbx_description
1 polymer ?
#
loop_
_entity_poly.entity_id
_entity_poly.type
_entity_poly.pdbx_seq_one_letter_code
_entity_poly.pdbx_strand_id
1 'polypeptide(L)'
;MRRRFAYLAALVYTVLALTLALASSAAAHNDGRGFYGATDDKVVTDAGFILIIFFPAFVFAMSMIQRRLEKRKEARKAASLPDATWRGGW
;
A
#
# COMPACT_ATOMS: atom_id res chain seq x y z
N MET A 1 17.17 -28.86 5.04
CA MET A 1 17.94 -28.07 4.04
C MET A 1 17.33 -28.09 2.63
N ARG A 2 16.92 -29.25 2.09
CA ARG A 2 16.35 -29.38 0.72
C ARG A 2 15.16 -28.44 0.40
N ARG A 3 14.24 -28.24 1.36
CA ARG A 3 13.10 -27.31 1.19
C ARG A 3 13.54 -25.84 1.09
N ARG A 4 14.51 -25.41 1.88
CA ARG A 4 15.06 -24.05 1.83
C ARG A 4 15.75 -23.78 0.49
N PHE A 5 16.48 -24.76 -0.03
CA PHE A 5 17.07 -24.71 -1.36
C PHE A 5 16.03 -24.62 -2.48
N ALA A 6 14.93 -25.38 -2.38
CA ALA A 6 13.84 -25.31 -3.35
C ALA A 6 13.14 -23.93 -3.35
N TYR A 7 12.91 -23.33 -2.17
CA TYR A 7 12.34 -21.98 -2.09
C TYR A 7 13.28 -20.90 -2.64
N LEU A 8 14.58 -21.01 -2.38
CA LEU A 8 15.57 -20.09 -2.94
C LEU A 8 15.67 -20.22 -4.47
N ALA A 9 15.66 -21.45 -4.99
CA ALA A 9 15.63 -21.68 -6.43
C ALA A 9 14.35 -21.15 -7.08
N ALA A 10 13.20 -21.36 -6.44
CA ALA A 10 11.92 -20.83 -6.92
C ALA A 10 11.89 -19.29 -6.91
N LEU A 11 12.43 -18.66 -5.87
CA LEU A 11 12.56 -17.20 -5.76
C LEU A 11 13.48 -16.63 -6.85
N VAL A 12 14.63 -17.26 -7.09
CA VAL A 12 15.55 -16.83 -8.16
C VAL A 12 14.88 -16.98 -9.52
N TYR A 13 14.14 -18.08 -9.74
CA TYR A 13 13.43 -18.31 -10.99
C TYR A 13 12.29 -17.32 -11.21
N THR A 14 11.51 -16.98 -10.19
CA THR A 14 10.44 -15.98 -10.30
C THR A 14 10.99 -14.59 -10.53
N VAL A 15 12.07 -14.21 -9.85
CA VAL A 15 12.75 -12.93 -10.09
C VAL A 15 13.29 -12.87 -11.52
N LEU A 16 13.92 -13.94 -12.01
CA LEU A 16 14.41 -14.02 -13.38
C LEU A 16 13.27 -13.96 -14.40
N ALA A 17 12.16 -14.67 -14.17
CA ALA A 17 11.00 -14.62 -15.05
C ALA A 17 10.36 -13.23 -15.10
N LEU A 18 10.28 -12.54 -13.95
CA LEU A 18 9.80 -11.17 -13.88
C LEU A 18 10.73 -10.21 -14.62
N THR A 19 12.04 -10.30 -14.46
CA THR A 19 12.98 -9.41 -15.15
C THR A 19 12.97 -9.63 -16.66
N LEU A 20 12.87 -10.87 -17.15
CA LEU A 20 12.74 -11.15 -18.57
C LEU A 20 11.40 -10.69 -19.15
N ALA A 21 10.30 -10.83 -18.40
CA ALA A 21 8.99 -10.33 -18.82
C ALA A 21 8.98 -8.79 -18.96
N LEU A 22 9.62 -8.07 -18.03
CA LEU A 22 9.74 -6.61 -18.09
C LEU A 22 10.82 -6.12 -19.08
N ALA A 23 11.75 -6.97 -19.51
CA ALA A 23 12.78 -6.61 -20.48
C ALA A 23 12.17 -6.28 -21.87
N SER A 24 11.13 -7.01 -22.29
CA SER A 24 10.45 -6.75 -23.57
C SER A 24 9.77 -5.39 -23.62
N SER A 25 9.21 -4.93 -22.49
CA SER A 25 8.62 -3.57 -22.40
C SER A 25 9.67 -2.46 -22.43
N ALA A 26 10.90 -2.73 -21.96
CA ALA A 26 11.99 -1.76 -22.02
C ALA A 26 12.57 -1.61 -23.43
N ALA A 27 12.63 -2.71 -24.22
CA ALA A 27 13.19 -2.70 -25.57
C ALA A 27 12.22 -2.15 -26.64
N ALA A 28 10.91 -2.16 -26.39
CA ALA A 28 9.91 -1.82 -27.39
C ALA A 28 9.83 -0.32 -27.75
N HIS A 29 10.23 0.59 -26.84
CA HIS A 29 10.13 2.05 -27.04
C HIS A 29 11.43 2.74 -26.62
N ASN A 30 12.50 2.55 -27.40
CA ASN A 30 13.81 3.14 -27.14
C ASN A 30 13.91 4.57 -27.70
N ASP A 31 12.92 5.41 -27.39
CA ASP A 31 12.80 6.79 -27.89
C ASP A 31 13.20 7.82 -26.82
N GLY A 32 13.80 7.37 -25.70
CA GLY A 32 14.21 8.20 -24.57
C GLY A 32 13.07 8.74 -23.69
N ARG A 33 11.80 8.43 -24.03
CA ARG A 33 10.59 9.02 -23.40
C ARG A 33 10.05 8.26 -22.19
N GLY A 34 10.67 7.14 -21.80
CA GLY A 34 10.22 6.32 -20.66
C GLY A 34 8.92 5.55 -20.90
N PHE A 35 8.45 4.81 -19.89
CA PHE A 35 7.33 3.85 -19.98
C PHE A 35 5.98 4.49 -20.36
N TYR A 36 5.81 5.78 -20.13
CA TYR A 36 4.57 6.52 -20.39
C TYR A 36 4.51 7.17 -21.78
N GLY A 37 5.61 7.12 -22.54
CA GLY A 37 5.71 7.76 -23.86
C GLY A 37 5.92 9.27 -23.79
N ALA A 38 5.62 9.99 -24.88
CA ALA A 38 5.74 11.45 -24.89
C ALA A 38 4.72 12.06 -23.92
N THR A 39 5.21 12.69 -22.86
CA THR A 39 4.38 13.43 -21.93
C THR A 39 3.85 14.68 -22.64
N ASP A 40 2.55 14.68 -22.94
CA ASP A 40 1.83 15.84 -23.45
C ASP A 40 1.32 16.71 -22.28
N ASP A 41 1.05 17.98 -22.53
CA ASP A 41 0.56 18.94 -21.53
C ASP A 41 -0.72 18.45 -20.84
N LYS A 42 -1.57 17.76 -21.61
CA LYS A 42 -2.77 17.08 -21.10
C LYS A 42 -2.46 16.03 -20.04
N VAL A 43 -1.43 15.20 -20.25
CA VAL A 43 -1.05 14.12 -19.33
C VAL A 43 -0.58 14.71 -18.00
N VAL A 44 0.26 15.74 -18.05
CA VAL A 44 0.77 16.40 -16.85
C VAL A 44 -0.37 17.06 -16.08
N THR A 45 -1.28 17.72 -16.80
CA THR A 45 -2.43 18.41 -16.22
C THR A 45 -3.38 17.42 -15.53
N ASP A 46 -3.73 16.32 -16.20
CA ASP A 46 -4.59 15.28 -15.65
C ASP A 46 -3.94 14.62 -14.41
N ALA A 47 -2.62 14.35 -14.46
CA ALA A 47 -1.88 13.83 -13.31
C ALA A 47 -1.89 14.81 -12.12
N GLY A 48 -1.77 16.11 -12.39
CA GLY A 48 -1.91 17.16 -11.39
C GLY A 48 -3.28 17.14 -10.71
N PHE A 49 -4.36 17.07 -11.48
CA PHE A 49 -5.72 16.97 -10.93
C PHE A 49 -5.94 15.71 -10.10
N ILE A 50 -5.40 14.57 -10.56
CA ILE A 50 -5.46 13.32 -9.80
C ILE A 50 -4.78 13.49 -8.45
N LEU A 51 -3.58 14.08 -8.38
CA LEU A 51 -2.88 14.30 -7.11
C LEU A 51 -3.65 15.21 -6.17
N ILE A 52 -4.21 16.32 -6.70
CA ILE A 52 -5.01 17.27 -5.92
C ILE A 52 -6.22 16.59 -5.26
N ILE A 53 -6.90 15.68 -5.97
CA ILE A 53 -8.07 14.98 -5.45
C ILE A 53 -7.66 13.79 -4.55
N PHE A 54 -6.59 13.08 -4.94
CA PHE A 54 -6.16 11.85 -4.29
C PHE A 54 -5.73 12.08 -2.85
N PHE A 55 -4.88 13.08 -2.57
CA PHE A 55 -4.35 13.26 -1.21
C PHE A 55 -5.45 13.58 -0.18
N PRO A 56 -6.37 14.55 -0.40
CA PRO A 56 -7.46 14.80 0.52
C PRO A 56 -8.36 13.57 0.70
N ALA A 57 -8.72 12.89 -0.39
CA ALA A 57 -9.55 11.69 -0.33
C ALA A 57 -8.87 10.56 0.45
N PHE A 58 -7.57 10.36 0.25
CA PHE A 58 -6.78 9.36 0.95
C PHE A 58 -6.66 9.67 2.44
N VAL A 59 -6.31 10.91 2.80
CA VAL A 59 -6.22 11.34 4.21
C VAL A 59 -7.58 11.17 4.89
N PHE A 60 -8.67 11.56 4.23
CA PHE A 60 -10.02 11.39 4.74
C PHE A 60 -10.37 9.90 4.96
N ALA A 61 -10.12 9.05 3.96
CA ALA A 61 -10.37 7.61 4.06
C ALA A 61 -9.56 6.97 5.18
N MET A 62 -8.26 7.30 5.27
CA MET A 62 -7.38 6.78 6.33
C MET A 62 -7.85 7.24 7.71
N SER A 63 -8.26 8.51 7.86
CA SER A 63 -8.79 9.06 9.11
C SER A 63 -10.08 8.35 9.54
N MET A 64 -10.98 8.06 8.60
CA MET A 64 -12.20 7.29 8.88
C MET A 64 -11.89 5.86 9.32
N ILE A 65 -10.92 5.20 8.68
CA ILE A 65 -10.48 3.85 9.04
C ILE A 65 -9.90 3.85 10.46
N GLN A 66 -8.99 4.79 10.77
CA GLN A 66 -8.41 4.94 12.10
C GLN A 66 -9.49 5.12 13.17
N ARG A 67 -10.44 6.04 12.94
CA ARG A 67 -11.56 6.27 13.86
C ARG A 67 -12.41 5.02 14.10
N ARG A 68 -12.64 4.20 13.07
CA ARG A 68 -13.38 2.93 13.24
C ARG A 68 -12.59 1.91 14.07
N LEU A 69 -11.28 1.82 13.88
CA LEU A 69 -10.43 0.92 14.64
C LEU A 69 -10.32 1.33 16.11
N GLU A 70 -10.21 2.63 16.38
CA GLU A 70 -10.19 3.18 17.74
C GLU A 70 -11.48 2.85 18.50
N LYS A 71 -12.65 3.09 17.88
CA LYS A 71 -13.94 2.70 18.48
C LYS A 71 -14.01 1.22 18.85
N ARG A 72 -13.49 0.34 17.98
CA ARG A 72 -13.45 -1.10 18.26
C ARG A 72 -12.50 -1.42 19.42
N LYS A 73 -11.36 -0.73 19.49
CA LYS A 73 -10.39 -0.89 20.58
C LYS A 73 -10.97 -0.42 21.91
N GLU A 74 -11.66 0.72 21.92
CA GLU A 74 -12.33 1.27 23.09
C GLU A 74 -13.47 0.36 23.57
N ALA A 75 -14.30 -0.15 22.67
CA ALA A 75 -15.35 -1.10 23.03
C ALA A 75 -14.80 -2.36 23.71
N ARG A 76 -13.66 -2.88 23.23
CA ARG A 76 -12.97 -4.02 23.86
C ARG A 76 -12.39 -3.66 25.23
N LYS A 77 -11.81 -2.47 25.36
CA LYS A 77 -11.29 -1.98 26.65
C LYS A 77 -12.41 -1.82 27.67
N ALA A 78 -13.54 -1.24 27.27
CA ALA A 78 -14.71 -1.07 28.11
C ALA A 78 -15.26 -2.42 28.60
N ALA A 79 -15.32 -3.41 27.73
CA ALA A 79 -15.74 -4.77 28.10
C ALA A 79 -14.74 -5.50 29.02
N SER A 80 -13.46 -5.12 28.97
CA SER A 80 -12.40 -5.72 29.81
C SER A 80 -12.17 -5.00 31.14
N LEU A 81 -12.80 -3.84 31.36
CA LEU A 81 -12.68 -3.14 32.64
C LEU A 81 -13.51 -3.89 33.68
N PRO A 82 -12.91 -4.33 34.81
CA PRO A 82 -13.68 -4.86 35.92
C PRO A 82 -14.62 -3.75 36.45
N ASP A 83 -15.80 -4.16 36.94
CA ASP A 83 -16.84 -3.25 37.45
C ASP A 83 -16.21 -2.13 38.29
N ALA A 84 -16.62 -0.90 37.99
CA ALA A 84 -16.16 0.33 38.65
C ALA A 84 -16.61 0.45 40.12
N THR A 85 -16.89 -0.66 40.79
CA THR A 85 -17.16 -0.77 42.24
C THR A 85 -15.89 -0.64 43.08
N TRP A 86 -14.69 -0.72 42.49
CA TRP A 86 -13.43 -0.56 43.21
C TRP A 86 -12.83 0.86 43.11
N ARG A 87 -13.64 1.87 43.47
CA ARG A 87 -13.17 3.27 43.68
C ARG A 87 -13.61 3.83 45.05
N GLY A 88 -13.43 3.04 46.09
CA GLY A 88 -13.52 3.49 47.48
C GLY A 88 -12.47 2.77 48.33
N GLY A 89 -11.33 3.41 48.57
CA GLY A 89 -10.30 2.86 49.45
C GLY A 89 -8.98 3.63 49.36
N TRP A 90 -8.91 4.69 50.18
CA TRP A 90 -7.77 5.58 50.50
C TRP A 90 -7.43 6.68 49.49
#